data_AF-A0A382F0C4-F1
#
_entry.id   AF-A0A382F0C4-F1
#
_cell.length_a   1.000
_cell.length_b   1.000
_cell.length_c   1.000
_cell.angle_alpha   90.00
_cell.angle_beta   90.00
_cell.angle_gamma   90.00
#
_symmetry.space_group_name_H-M   'P 1'
#
loop_
_entity.id
_entity.type
_entity.pdbx_description
1 polymer ?
#
loop_
_entity_poly.entity_id
_entity_poly.type
_entity_poly.pdbx_seq_one_letter_code
_entity_poly.pdbx_strand_id
1 'polypeptide(L)'
;MIKVITPLKRKPGMTVKEFRDYYETKHRVIGEKYLLGFADKYVRRFTNPVPDNTGNFLEPEFDVLLEVWYPDMESFNACVAKLSEPDVAKEIKADEAKLFDVSHKRS
;
A
#
# COMPACT_ATOMS: atom_id res chain seq x y z
N MET A 1 16.53 11.80 -4.56
CA MET A 1 15.17 11.53 -4.05
C MET A 1 14.43 10.63 -5.02
N ILE A 2 13.88 9.54 -4.52
CA ILE A 2 13.11 8.54 -5.27
C ILE A 2 11.71 8.50 -4.68
N LYS A 3 10.69 8.45 -5.54
CA LYS A 3 9.30 8.24 -5.15
C LYS A 3 8.82 6.91 -5.71
N VAL A 4 8.46 5.99 -4.83
CA VAL A 4 7.81 4.74 -5.18
C VAL A 4 6.31 4.92 -4.98
N ILE A 5 5.53 4.61 -6.01
CA ILE A 5 4.07 4.64 -5.95
C ILE A 5 3.57 3.22 -6.18
N THR A 6 2.90 2.66 -5.18
CA THR A 6 2.34 1.32 -5.23
C THR A 6 0.81 1.42 -5.24
N PRO A 7 0.17 1.17 -6.39
CA PRO A 7 -1.28 1.09 -6.46
C PRO A 7 -1.75 -0.23 -5.84
N LEU A 8 -2.75 -0.16 -4.95
CA LEU A 8 -3.25 -1.30 -4.19
C LEU A 8 -4.78 -1.37 -4.26
N LYS A 9 -5.31 -2.57 -4.52
CA LYS A 9 -6.75 -2.87 -4.57
C LYS A 9 -7.17 -3.59 -3.29
N ARG A 10 -8.31 -3.22 -2.71
CA ARG A 10 -8.87 -3.93 -1.55
C ARG A 10 -9.28 -5.36 -1.93
N LYS A 11 -9.21 -6.27 -0.96
CA LYS A 11 -9.66 -7.65 -1.14
C LYS A 11 -11.13 -7.73 -1.60
N PRO A 12 -11.50 -8.64 -2.54
CA PRO A 12 -12.89 -8.84 -2.94
C PRO A 12 -13.79 -9.15 -1.75
N GLY A 13 -14.98 -8.54 -1.71
CA GLY A 13 -15.95 -8.70 -0.63
C GLY A 13 -15.73 -7.79 0.58
N MET A 14 -14.64 -7.01 0.64
CA MET A 14 -14.41 -6.01 1.68
C MET A 14 -15.07 -4.67 1.29
N THR A 15 -15.72 -3.99 2.24
CA THR A 15 -16.23 -2.63 2.01
C THR A 15 -15.09 -1.60 2.04
N VAL A 16 -15.30 -0.43 1.43
CA VAL A 16 -14.35 0.70 1.50
C VAL A 16 -14.02 1.09 2.94
N LYS A 17 -15.05 1.10 3.81
CA LYS A 17 -14.91 1.48 5.21
C LYS A 17 -14.05 0.47 5.97
N GLU A 18 -14.38 -0.82 5.89
CA GLU A 18 -13.59 -1.87 6.54
C GLU A 18 -12.15 -1.87 6.05
N PHE A 19 -11.94 -1.67 4.75
CA PHE A 19 -10.61 -1.57 4.16
C PHE A 19 -9.80 -0.42 4.78
N ARG A 20 -10.37 0.80 4.81
CA ARG A 20 -9.69 1.98 5.38
C ARG A 20 -9.43 1.82 6.88
N ASP A 21 -10.40 1.28 7.62
CA ASP A 21 -10.28 1.04 9.06
C ASP A 21 -9.16 0.03 9.36
N TYR A 22 -9.13 -1.11 8.65
CA TYR A 22 -8.07 -2.09 8.82
C TYR A 22 -6.70 -1.52 8.39
N TYR A 23 -6.66 -0.80 7.25
CA TYR A 23 -5.43 -0.20 6.75
C TYR A 23 -4.81 0.73 7.80
N GLU A 24 -5.59 1.69 8.32
CA GLU A 24 -5.09 2.72 9.24
C GLU A 24 -4.78 2.19 10.64
N THR A 25 -5.47 1.14 11.08
CA THR A 25 -5.28 0.58 12.44
C THR A 25 -4.27 -0.56 12.53
N LYS A 26 -4.00 -1.27 11.43
CA LYS A 26 -3.12 -2.46 11.40
C LYS A 26 -2.00 -2.31 10.37
N HIS A 27 -2.34 -2.23 9.09
CA HIS A 27 -1.35 -2.27 8.01
C HIS A 27 -0.36 -1.10 8.06
N ARG A 28 -0.87 0.12 8.34
CA ARG A 28 -0.04 1.33 8.45
C ARG A 28 1.07 1.16 9.48
N VAL A 29 0.77 0.54 10.63
CA VAL A 29 1.73 0.35 11.73
C VAL A 29 2.89 -0.54 11.30
N ILE A 30 2.60 -1.57 10.48
CA ILE A 30 3.62 -2.45 9.89
C ILE A 30 4.48 -1.65 8.90
N GLY A 31 3.86 -0.85 8.03
CA GLY A 31 4.57 0.03 7.11
C GLY A 31 5.48 1.03 7.84
N GLU A 32 4.96 1.72 8.86
CA GLU A 32 5.71 2.66 9.69
C GLU A 32 6.90 1.97 10.38
N LYS A 33 6.69 0.78 10.95
CA LYS A 33 7.75 -0.02 11.61
C LYS A 33 8.92 -0.33 10.67
N TYR A 34 8.64 -0.71 9.43
CA TYR A 34 9.69 -1.18 8.50
C TYR A 34 10.28 -0.09 7.60
N LEU A 35 9.56 1.01 7.38
CA LEU A 35 10.05 2.15 6.60
C LEU A 35 10.83 3.16 7.45
N LEU A 36 10.67 3.12 8.77
CA LEU A 36 11.37 4.00 9.71
C LEU A 36 12.89 3.86 9.53
N GLY A 37 13.57 4.99 9.34
CA GLY A 37 15.01 5.03 9.11
C GLY A 37 15.45 4.90 7.65
N PHE A 38 14.53 4.59 6.72
CA PHE A 38 14.83 4.50 5.29
C PHE A 38 14.08 5.54 4.45
N ALA A 39 12.82 5.81 4.78
CA ALA A 39 11.94 6.68 4.00
C ALA A 39 11.71 8.04 4.68
N ASP A 40 11.77 9.11 3.89
CA ASP A 40 11.47 10.48 4.35
C ASP A 40 9.97 10.73 4.47
N LYS A 41 9.16 10.03 3.67
CA LYS A 41 7.71 10.20 3.62
C LYS A 41 7.01 8.87 3.36
N TYR A 42 5.87 8.70 4.01
CA TYR A 42 4.97 7.55 3.88
C TYR A 42 3.51 8.03 3.85
N VAL A 43 2.90 8.08 2.66
CA VAL A 43 1.58 8.67 2.44
C VAL A 43 0.65 7.68 1.78
N ARG A 44 -0.60 7.64 2.24
CA ARG A 44 -1.69 6.87 1.66
C ARG A 44 -2.65 7.82 0.98
N ARG A 45 -2.83 7.69 -0.33
CA ARG A 45 -3.86 8.45 -1.07
C ARG A 45 -5.01 7.53 -1.42
N PHE A 46 -6.04 7.53 -0.59
CA PHE A 46 -7.25 6.77 -0.86
C PHE A 46 -7.99 7.36 -2.06
N THR A 47 -8.38 6.50 -2.98
CA THR A 47 -9.22 6.89 -4.12
C THR A 47 -10.67 6.94 -3.67
N ASN A 48 -11.45 7.78 -4.34
CA ASN A 48 -12.90 7.80 -4.23
C ASN A 48 -13.48 7.58 -5.63
N PRO A 49 -14.64 6.92 -5.75
CA PRO A 49 -15.38 6.88 -7.00
C PRO A 49 -15.62 8.30 -7.52
N VAL A 50 -15.33 8.51 -8.80
CA VAL A 50 -15.67 9.75 -9.51
C VAL A 50 -16.69 9.42 -10.59
N PRO A 51 -17.64 10.32 -10.87
CA PRO A 51 -18.59 10.11 -11.96
C PRO A 51 -17.85 10.13 -13.29
N ASP A 52 -18.22 9.23 -14.19
CA ASP A 52 -17.80 9.31 -15.59
C ASP A 52 -18.54 10.43 -16.34
N ASN A 53 -18.26 10.57 -17.63
CA ASN A 53 -18.92 11.58 -18.49
C ASN A 53 -20.43 11.37 -18.65
N THR A 54 -20.97 10.23 -18.18
CA THR A 54 -22.40 9.90 -18.20
C THR A 54 -23.06 10.05 -16.82
N GLY A 55 -22.29 10.41 -15.79
CA GLY A 55 -22.75 10.54 -14.41
C GLY A 55 -22.78 9.23 -13.63
N ASN A 56 -22.28 8.13 -14.20
CA ASN A 56 -22.21 6.83 -13.52
C ASN A 56 -20.96 6.76 -12.64
N PHE A 57 -21.12 6.25 -11.42
CA PHE A 57 -20.00 6.02 -10.51
C PHE A 57 -19.46 4.61 -10.74
N LEU A 58 -18.22 4.55 -11.22
CA LEU A 58 -17.48 3.30 -11.36
C LEU A 58 -16.62 3.06 -10.13
N GLU A 59 -16.43 1.79 -9.79
CA GLU A 59 -15.46 1.43 -8.75
C GLU A 59 -14.04 1.74 -9.24
N PRO A 60 -13.21 2.41 -8.42
CA PRO A 60 -11.82 2.66 -8.77
C PRO A 60 -11.04 1.35 -8.97
N GLU A 61 -10.15 1.34 -9.97
CA GLU A 61 -9.24 0.21 -10.22
C GLU A 61 -8.29 -0.04 -9.03
N PHE A 62 -7.99 1.00 -8.25
CA PHE A 62 -7.20 0.91 -7.02
C PHE A 62 -7.90 1.67 -5.91
N ASP A 63 -7.89 1.15 -4.69
CA ASP A 63 -8.51 1.79 -3.52
C ASP A 63 -7.54 2.76 -2.82
N VAL A 64 -6.23 2.56 -2.98
CA VAL A 64 -5.19 3.42 -2.42
C VAL A 64 -3.94 3.45 -3.29
N LEU A 65 -3.36 4.64 -3.43
CA LEU A 65 -2.01 4.82 -3.94
C LEU A 65 -1.09 5.04 -2.74
N LEU A 66 -0.23 4.06 -2.46
CA LEU A 66 0.79 4.19 -1.44
C LEU A 66 2.00 4.90 -2.03
N GLU A 67 2.40 6.00 -1.41
CA GLU A 67 3.57 6.78 -1.80
C GLU A 67 4.64 6.66 -0.71
N VAL A 68 5.83 6.22 -1.11
CA VAL A 68 7.01 6.17 -0.24
C VAL A 68 8.14 6.94 -0.91
N TRP A 69 8.75 7.86 -0.17
CA TRP A 69 9.87 8.67 -0.67
C TRP A 69 11.14 8.29 0.06
N TYR A 70 12.20 8.07 -0.72
CA TYR A 70 13.54 7.76 -0.23
C TYR A 70 14.50 8.89 -0.63
N PRO A 71 15.52 9.19 0.20
CA PRO A 71 16.48 10.23 -0.11
C PRO A 71 17.33 9.86 -1.33
N ASP A 72 17.72 8.59 -1.45
CA ASP A 72 18.61 8.06 -2.50
C ASP A 72 18.37 6.56 -2.77
N MET A 73 19.05 6.03 -3.80
CA MET A 73 18.95 4.63 -4.22
C MET A 73 19.50 3.67 -3.16
N GLU A 74 20.46 4.09 -2.34
CA GLU A 74 21.09 3.24 -1.32
C GLU A 74 20.08 2.94 -0.21
N SER A 75 19.40 3.98 0.29
CA SER A 75 18.33 3.89 1.28
C SER A 75 17.15 3.06 0.77
N PHE A 76 16.78 3.23 -0.51
CA PHE A 76 15.77 2.39 -1.16
C PHE A 76 16.19 0.92 -1.20
N ASN A 77 17.41 0.61 -1.66
CA ASN A 77 17.90 -0.76 -1.76
C ASN A 77 18.04 -1.42 -0.38
N ALA A 78 18.50 -0.67 0.63
CA ALA A 78 18.58 -1.14 2.02
C ALA A 78 17.18 -1.44 2.59
N CYS A 79 16.19 -0.59 2.30
CA CYS A 79 14.80 -0.84 2.66
C CYS A 79 14.27 -2.11 1.98
N VAL A 80 14.50 -2.29 0.68
CA VAL A 80 14.07 -3.49 -0.06
C VAL A 80 14.72 -4.75 0.51
N ALA A 81 16.02 -4.69 0.85
CA ALA A 81 16.72 -5.80 1.48
C ALA A 81 16.11 -6.15 2.83
N LYS A 82 15.78 -5.14 3.66
CA LYS A 82 15.12 -5.34 4.96
C LYS A 82 13.73 -5.98 4.81
N LEU A 83 12.94 -5.50 3.85
CA LEU A 83 11.61 -6.05 3.56
C LEU A 83 11.65 -7.46 2.98
N SER A 84 12.78 -7.86 2.39
CA SER A 84 13.00 -9.20 1.83
C SER A 84 13.48 -10.22 2.86
N GLU A 85 13.79 -9.80 4.09
CA GLU A 85 14.12 -10.73 5.17
C GLU A 85 12.95 -11.70 5.40
N PRO A 86 13.20 -13.01 5.57
CA PRO A 86 12.14 -14.03 5.59
C PRO A 86 11.03 -13.76 6.62
N ASP A 87 11.39 -13.32 7.82
CA ASP A 87 10.44 -13.05 8.90
C ASP A 87 9.60 -11.81 8.63
N VAL A 88 10.23 -10.75 8.11
CA VAL A 88 9.56 -9.49 7.72
C VAL A 88 8.61 -9.72 6.56
N ALA A 89 9.09 -10.39 5.51
CA ALA A 89 8.29 -10.72 4.33
C ALA A 89 7.10 -11.61 4.69
N LYS A 90 7.25 -12.52 5.67
CA LYS A 90 6.16 -13.37 6.14
C LYS A 90 5.10 -12.57 6.91
N GLU A 91 5.51 -11.65 7.79
CA GLU A 91 4.58 -10.75 8.50
C GLU A 91 3.79 -9.89 7.51
N ILE A 92 4.48 -9.26 6.56
CA ILE A 92 3.86 -8.39 5.55
C ILE A 92 2.90 -9.19 4.68
N LYS A 93 3.32 -10.35 4.14
CA LYS A 93 2.43 -11.19 3.30
C LYS A 93 1.19 -11.66 4.06
N ALA A 94 1.32 -12.01 5.34
CA ALA A 94 0.19 -12.45 6.15
C ALA A 94 -0.82 -11.32 6.41
N ASP A 95 -0.35 -10.08 6.53
CA ASP A 95 -1.22 -8.91 6.64
C ASP A 95 -1.85 -8.52 5.30
N GLU A 96 -1.05 -8.44 4.24
CA GLU A 96 -1.50 -8.08 2.90
C GLU A 96 -2.54 -9.08 2.36
N ALA A 97 -2.45 -10.37 2.67
CA ALA A 97 -3.44 -11.38 2.28
C ALA A 97 -4.84 -11.16 2.92
N LYS A 98 -4.91 -10.42 4.02
CA LYS A 98 -6.17 -10.05 4.67
C LYS A 98 -6.78 -8.78 4.07
N LEU A 99 -5.93 -7.90 3.54
CA LEU A 99 -6.31 -6.54 3.17
C LEU A 99 -6.41 -6.31 1.66
N PHE A 100 -5.45 -6.82 0.89
CA PHE A 100 -5.33 -6.54 -0.54
C PHE A 100 -5.71 -7.73 -1.41
N ASP A 101 -6.15 -7.40 -2.63
CA ASP A 101 -6.24 -8.37 -3.69
C ASP A 101 -4.85 -8.67 -4.26
N VAL A 102 -4.35 -9.87 -3.98
CA VAL A 102 -3.03 -10.32 -4.46
C VAL A 102 -3.02 -10.66 -5.96
N SER A 103 -4.18 -10.78 -6.60
CA SER A 103 -4.26 -10.97 -8.07
C SER A 103 -3.94 -9.70 -8.85
N HIS A 104 -4.08 -8.54 -8.21
CA HIS A 104 -3.75 -7.23 -8.78
C HIS A 104 -2.31 -6.79 -8.51
N LYS A 105 -1.49 -7.60 -7.82
CA LYS A 105 -0.07 -7.31 -7.63
C LYS A 105 0.66 -7.59 -8.95
N ARG A 106 1.14 -6.52 -9.60
CA ARG A 106 1.99 -6.61 -10.80
C ARG A 106 3.21 -7.49 -10.48
N SER A 107 3.39 -8.54 -11.28
CA SER A 107 4.59 -9.38 -11.35
C SER A 107 5.84 -8.56 -11.63
#